data_AF-A0A353FF89-F1
#
_entry.id   AF-A0A353FF89-F1
#
_cell.length_a   1.000
_cell.length_b   1.000
_cell.length_c   1.000
_cell.angle_alpha   90.00
_cell.angle_beta   90.00
_cell.angle_gamma   90.00
#
_symmetry.space_group_name_H-M   'P 1'
#
loop_
_entity.id
_entity.type
_entity.pdbx_description
1 polymer ?
#
loop_
_entity_poly.entity_id
_entity_poly.type
_entity_poly.pdbx_seq_one_letter_code
_entity_poly.pdbx_strand_id
1 'polypeptide(L)'
;EAIRNHEGFEERIFDDLQNSKTIAMLGLEILSVNILGISPTPEMARALETQTRETLQKEADEAIYERRNFAVEQERMIKESELNTEIAVEEKQKQIAQKEMETKVVKQENDQRLRSMKMKADQQLEEDKQKLIDLQVKNQMKEADAREYILNANLKPYADLDWRTLIAINGNGMKAGDHIAMAFRELAENADKIGNLNITPDLLQQLVTVKN
;
A
#
# COMPACT_ATOMS: atom_id res chain seq x y z
N GLU A 1 -52.42 -63.20 14.71
CA GLU A 1 -53.36 -63.43 13.59
C GLU A 1 -54.55 -64.35 13.93
N ALA A 2 -54.43 -65.34 14.83
CA ALA A 2 -55.51 -66.30 15.11
C ALA A 2 -56.84 -65.73 15.64
N ILE A 3 -56.83 -64.53 16.26
CA ILE A 3 -58.05 -63.90 16.80
C ILE A 3 -58.80 -63.08 15.74
N ARG A 4 -58.22 -62.81 14.57
CA ARG A 4 -58.84 -61.95 13.53
C ARG A 4 -59.63 -62.70 12.46
N ASN A 5 -59.61 -64.03 12.45
CA ASN A 5 -60.18 -64.84 11.37
C ASN A 5 -61.49 -65.53 11.80
N HIS A 6 -62.49 -64.73 12.19
CA HIS A 6 -63.76 -65.22 12.73
C HIS A 6 -64.56 -66.05 11.70
N GLU A 7 -64.54 -65.65 10.43
CA GLU A 7 -65.28 -66.29 9.33
C GLU A 7 -64.86 -67.76 9.15
N GLY A 8 -63.56 -68.07 9.21
CA GLY A 8 -63.08 -69.45 9.05
C GLY A 8 -63.37 -70.39 10.23
N PHE A 9 -63.68 -69.86 11.41
CA PHE A 9 -64.15 -70.66 12.55
C PHE A 9 -65.65 -70.92 12.48
N GLU A 10 -66.43 -69.94 12.02
CA GLU A 10 -67.88 -70.06 11.86
C GLU A 10 -68.24 -71.12 10.82
N GLU A 11 -67.56 -71.14 9.67
CA GLU A 11 -67.76 -72.16 8.63
C GLU A 11 -67.44 -73.57 9.14
N ARG A 12 -66.31 -73.76 9.84
CA ARG A 12 -65.93 -75.08 10.36
C ARG A 12 -66.91 -75.60 11.42
N ILE A 13 -67.37 -74.73 12.31
CA ILE A 13 -68.33 -75.10 13.36
C ILE A 13 -69.70 -75.39 12.74
N PHE A 14 -70.11 -74.63 11.73
CA PHE A 14 -71.34 -74.87 10.97
C PHE A 14 -71.32 -76.25 10.29
N ASP A 15 -70.23 -76.57 9.58
CA ASP A 15 -70.06 -77.86 8.91
C ASP A 15 -70.05 -79.05 9.88
N ASP A 16 -69.34 -78.93 11.01
CA ASP A 16 -69.27 -79.98 12.03
C ASP A 16 -70.64 -80.20 12.73
N LEU A 17 -71.40 -79.13 12.98
CA LEU A 17 -72.72 -79.22 13.57
C LEU A 17 -73.75 -79.79 12.59
N GLN A 18 -73.71 -79.39 11.31
CA GLN A 18 -74.61 -79.91 10.29
C GLN A 18 -74.41 -81.42 10.07
N ASN A 19 -73.19 -81.92 10.22
CA ASN A 19 -72.85 -83.34 10.09
C ASN A 19 -73.01 -84.15 11.41
N SER A 20 -73.43 -83.52 12.50
CA SER A 20 -73.60 -84.18 13.79
C SER A 20 -74.81 -85.12 13.79
N LYS A 21 -74.56 -86.42 14.01
CA LYS A 21 -75.61 -87.46 14.06
C LYS A 21 -76.70 -87.18 15.08
N THR A 22 -76.38 -86.47 16.17
CA THR A 22 -77.33 -86.10 17.23
C THR A 22 -78.39 -85.11 16.72
N ILE A 23 -77.99 -84.16 15.86
CA ILE A 23 -78.86 -83.11 15.32
C ILE A 23 -79.77 -83.69 14.23
N ALA A 24 -79.22 -84.56 13.39
CA ALA A 24 -79.99 -85.31 12.39
C ALA A 24 -81.05 -86.23 13.03
N MET A 25 -80.74 -86.90 14.15
CA MET A 25 -81.72 -87.71 14.89
C MET A 25 -82.85 -86.90 15.53
N LEU A 26 -82.58 -85.63 15.87
CA LEU A 26 -83.57 -84.70 16.45
C LEU A 26 -84.40 -83.97 15.37
N GLY A 27 -84.06 -84.12 14.09
CA GLY A 27 -84.78 -83.51 12.97
C GLY A 27 -84.64 -81.98 12.87
N LEU A 28 -83.55 -81.43 13.41
CA LEU A 28 -83.30 -79.99 13.44
C LEU A 28 -82.39 -79.57 12.27
N GLU A 29 -82.69 -78.43 11.65
CA GLU A 29 -81.88 -77.80 10.59
C GLU A 29 -81.26 -76.50 11.12
N ILE A 30 -79.94 -76.37 11.01
CA ILE A 30 -79.21 -75.18 11.46
C ILE A 30 -79.13 -74.19 10.30
N LEU A 31 -79.62 -72.97 10.54
CA LEU A 31 -79.65 -71.91 9.51
C LEU A 31 -78.39 -71.03 9.53
N SER A 32 -77.83 -70.78 10.71
CA SER A 32 -76.63 -69.94 10.87
C SER A 32 -76.00 -70.15 12.24
N VAL A 33 -74.68 -70.06 12.33
CA VAL A 33 -73.92 -69.99 13.58
C VAL A 33 -73.24 -68.63 13.65
N ASN A 34 -73.42 -67.91 14.75
CA ASN A 34 -72.77 -66.61 14.98
C ASN A 34 -71.94 -66.69 16.25
N ILE A 35 -70.66 -66.32 16.18
CA ILE A 35 -69.79 -66.28 17.36
C ILE A 35 -69.89 -64.88 17.99
N LEU A 36 -70.51 -64.80 19.17
CA LEU A 36 -70.75 -63.54 19.87
C LEU A 36 -69.48 -62.85 20.39
N GLY A 37 -68.40 -63.60 20.61
CA GLY A 37 -67.14 -63.04 21.05
C GLY A 37 -66.12 -64.10 21.40
N ILE A 38 -64.86 -63.83 21.04
CA ILE A 38 -63.72 -64.66 21.43
C ILE A 38 -62.88 -63.82 22.39
N SER A 39 -62.90 -64.17 23.67
CA SER A 39 -62.06 -63.55 24.68
C SER A 39 -60.87 -64.47 25.02
N PRO A 40 -59.64 -63.96 25.03
CA PRO A 40 -58.51 -64.70 25.55
C PRO A 40 -58.69 -64.96 27.05
N THR A 41 -58.19 -66.10 27.52
CA THR A 41 -58.11 -66.35 28.97
C THR A 41 -57.23 -65.29 29.64
N PRO A 42 -57.46 -64.96 30.93
CA PRO A 42 -56.71 -63.89 31.62
C PRO A 42 -55.19 -64.04 31.56
N GLU A 43 -54.67 -65.28 31.53
CA GLU A 43 -53.24 -65.56 31.37
C GLU A 43 -52.72 -65.25 29.97
N MET A 44 -53.49 -65.61 28.93
CA MET A 44 -53.12 -65.34 27.54
C MET A 44 -53.22 -63.85 27.17
N ALA A 45 -54.19 -63.14 27.75
CA ALA A 45 -54.30 -61.68 27.60
C ALA A 45 -53.07 -60.96 28.15
N ARG A 46 -52.60 -61.34 29.34
CA ARG A 46 -51.37 -60.82 29.95
C ARG A 46 -50.12 -61.15 29.12
N ALA A 47 -50.04 -62.35 28.55
CA ALA A 47 -48.93 -62.75 27.68
C ALA A 47 -48.86 -61.89 26.41
N LEU A 48 -50.00 -61.66 25.75
CA LEU A 48 -50.09 -60.80 24.57
C LEU A 48 -49.77 -59.34 24.90
N GLU A 49 -50.32 -58.80 26.00
CA GLU A 49 -50.02 -57.43 26.43
C GLU A 49 -48.52 -57.23 26.72
N THR A 50 -47.87 -58.23 27.34
CA THR A 50 -46.43 -58.18 27.61
C THR A 50 -45.60 -58.14 26.33
N GLN A 51 -45.91 -59.00 25.36
CA GLN A 51 -45.22 -59.02 24.06
C GLN A 51 -45.38 -57.68 23.33
N THR A 52 -46.59 -57.12 23.35
CA THR A 52 -46.91 -55.86 22.66
C THR A 52 -46.24 -54.66 23.34
N ARG A 53 -46.13 -54.70 24.67
CA ARG A 53 -45.41 -53.69 25.45
C ARG A 53 -43.90 -53.74 25.17
N GLU A 54 -43.32 -54.93 25.04
CA GLU A 54 -41.89 -55.08 24.74
C GLU A 54 -41.55 -54.56 23.34
N THR A 55 -42.40 -54.82 22.33
CA THR A 55 -42.20 -54.26 20.98
C THR A 55 -42.28 -52.74 20.98
N LEU A 56 -43.25 -52.16 21.70
CA LEU A 56 -43.35 -50.70 21.85
C LEU A 56 -42.14 -50.09 22.56
N GLN A 57 -41.57 -50.78 23.56
CA GLN A 57 -40.35 -50.32 24.23
C GLN A 57 -39.14 -50.36 23.28
N LYS A 58 -39.00 -51.42 22.48
CA LYS A 58 -37.94 -51.53 21.47
C LYS A 58 -38.03 -50.43 20.41
N GLU A 59 -39.23 -50.16 19.89
CA GLU A 59 -39.45 -49.08 18.92
C GLU A 59 -39.13 -47.70 19.52
N ALA A 60 -39.48 -47.46 20.78
CA ALA A 60 -39.13 -46.22 21.46
C ALA A 60 -37.61 -46.05 21.63
N ASP A 61 -36.90 -47.12 22.02
CA ASP A 61 -35.44 -47.11 22.14
C ASP A 61 -34.76 -46.89 20.79
N GLU A 62 -35.28 -47.51 19.72
CA GLU A 62 -34.78 -47.33 18.35
C GLU A 62 -34.97 -45.88 17.88
N ALA A 63 -36.15 -45.29 18.11
CA ALA A 63 -36.39 -43.88 17.80
C ALA A 63 -35.46 -42.93 18.57
N ILE A 64 -35.12 -43.25 19.82
CA ILE A 64 -34.14 -42.48 20.61
C ILE A 64 -32.74 -42.64 20.00
N TYR A 65 -32.36 -43.86 19.63
CA TYR A 65 -31.07 -44.14 18.99
C TYR A 65 -30.92 -43.41 17.67
N GLU A 66 -31.92 -43.47 16.79
CA GLU A 66 -31.91 -42.77 15.50
C GLU A 66 -31.78 -41.26 15.66
N ARG A 67 -32.55 -40.66 16.60
CA ARG A 67 -32.44 -39.22 16.90
C ARG A 67 -31.04 -38.85 17.38
N ARG A 68 -30.43 -39.68 18.24
CA ARG A 68 -29.08 -39.45 18.75
C ARG A 68 -28.04 -39.57 17.64
N ASN A 69 -28.14 -40.60 16.81
CA ASN A 69 -27.23 -40.82 15.69
C ASN A 69 -27.32 -39.67 14.68
N PHE A 70 -28.53 -39.22 14.37
CA PHE A 70 -28.75 -38.05 13.53
C PHE A 70 -28.08 -36.80 14.12
N ALA A 71 -28.26 -36.52 15.41
CA ALA A 71 -27.62 -35.38 16.07
C ALA A 71 -26.09 -35.45 16.01
N VAL A 72 -25.50 -36.63 16.23
CA VAL A 72 -24.04 -36.82 16.17
C VAL A 72 -23.52 -36.62 14.75
N GLU A 73 -24.20 -37.14 13.72
CA GLU A 73 -23.76 -36.95 12.34
C GLU A 73 -23.89 -35.49 11.90
N GLN A 74 -24.94 -34.78 12.34
CA GLN A 74 -25.04 -33.34 12.13
C GLN A 74 -23.88 -32.59 12.82
N GLU A 75 -23.53 -32.93 14.05
CA GLU A 75 -22.41 -32.31 14.75
C GLU A 75 -21.08 -32.56 14.03
N ARG A 76 -20.89 -33.78 13.50
CA ARG A 76 -19.72 -34.12 12.69
C ARG A 76 -19.65 -33.30 11.41
N MET A 77 -20.76 -33.17 10.68
CA MET A 77 -20.83 -32.35 9.47
C MET A 77 -20.58 -30.86 9.75
N ILE A 78 -21.13 -30.33 10.86
CA ILE A 78 -20.90 -28.95 11.27
C ILE A 78 -19.41 -28.74 11.54
N LYS A 79 -18.77 -29.60 12.34
CA LYS A 79 -17.32 -29.50 12.62
C LYS A 79 -16.47 -29.59 11.36
N GLU A 80 -16.82 -30.48 10.44
CA GLU A 80 -16.10 -30.61 9.16
C GLU A 80 -16.25 -29.34 8.32
N SER A 81 -17.46 -28.78 8.25
CA SER A 81 -17.71 -27.49 7.56
C SER A 81 -16.98 -26.33 8.22
N GLU A 82 -16.91 -26.29 9.55
CA GLU A 82 -16.17 -25.26 10.31
C GLU A 82 -14.68 -25.36 10.01
N LEU A 83 -14.09 -26.55 10.07
CA LEU A 83 -12.67 -26.77 9.74
C LEU A 83 -12.37 -26.40 8.29
N ASN A 84 -13.23 -26.76 7.33
CA ASN A 84 -13.06 -26.38 5.94
C ASN A 84 -13.14 -24.85 5.76
N THR A 85 -14.03 -24.19 6.50
CA THR A 85 -14.14 -22.73 6.49
C THR A 85 -12.88 -22.08 7.08
N GLU A 86 -12.34 -22.62 8.17
CA GLU A 86 -11.10 -22.14 8.80
C GLU A 86 -9.90 -22.29 7.84
N ILE A 87 -9.76 -23.45 7.20
CA ILE A 87 -8.73 -23.69 6.17
C ILE A 87 -8.86 -22.68 5.02
N ALA A 88 -10.08 -22.44 4.53
CA ALA A 88 -10.31 -21.48 3.46
C ALA A 88 -9.96 -20.04 3.88
N VAL A 89 -10.24 -19.67 5.13
CA VAL A 89 -9.86 -18.36 5.68
C VAL A 89 -8.34 -18.22 5.76
N GLU A 90 -7.63 -19.21 6.31
CA GLU A 90 -6.17 -19.22 6.41
C GLU A 90 -5.51 -19.16 5.02
N GLU A 91 -6.02 -19.92 4.05
CA GLU A 91 -5.51 -19.88 2.68
C GLU A 91 -5.72 -18.49 2.05
N LYS A 92 -6.88 -17.86 2.27
CA LYS A 92 -7.13 -16.48 1.84
C LYS A 92 -6.20 -15.49 2.53
N GLN A 93 -5.94 -15.63 3.82
CA GLN A 93 -4.99 -14.79 4.53
C GLN A 93 -3.57 -14.92 3.96
N LYS A 94 -3.13 -16.15 3.67
CA LYS A 94 -1.84 -16.40 3.01
C LYS A 94 -1.77 -15.72 1.64
N GLN A 95 -2.83 -15.83 0.83
CA GLN A 95 -2.91 -15.15 -0.47
C GLN A 95 -2.84 -13.63 -0.33
N ILE A 96 -3.53 -13.05 0.67
CA ILE A 96 -3.48 -11.61 0.96
C ILE A 96 -2.07 -11.20 1.36
N ALA A 97 -1.44 -11.90 2.30
CA ALA A 97 -0.09 -11.60 2.77
C ALA A 97 0.95 -11.67 1.63
N GLN A 98 0.84 -12.67 0.75
CA GLN A 98 1.70 -12.78 -0.43
C GLN A 98 1.49 -11.59 -1.38
N LYS A 99 0.23 -11.25 -1.69
CA LYS A 99 -0.10 -10.12 -2.58
C LYS A 99 0.35 -8.77 -1.99
N GLU A 100 0.25 -8.61 -0.68
CA GLU A 100 0.79 -7.43 0.02
C GLU A 100 2.31 -7.35 -0.08
N MET A 101 3.02 -8.47 0.06
CA MET A 101 4.47 -8.51 -0.09
C MET A 101 4.89 -8.17 -1.53
N GLU A 102 4.26 -8.77 -2.54
CA GLU A 102 4.48 -8.44 -3.95
C GLU A 102 4.22 -6.96 -4.22
N THR A 103 3.12 -6.42 -3.68
CA THR A 103 2.80 -4.99 -3.81
C THR A 103 3.84 -4.11 -3.14
N LYS A 104 4.38 -4.50 -1.97
CA LYS A 104 5.45 -3.76 -1.28
C LYS A 104 6.74 -3.75 -2.11
N VAL A 105 7.12 -4.87 -2.70
CA VAL A 105 8.29 -4.97 -3.59
C VAL A 105 8.13 -4.04 -4.78
N VAL A 106 6.98 -4.10 -5.48
CA VAL A 106 6.69 -3.23 -6.63
C VAL A 106 6.71 -1.76 -6.24
N LYS A 107 6.18 -1.38 -5.07
CA LYS A 107 6.25 0.00 -4.57
C LYS A 107 7.69 0.44 -4.33
N GLN A 108 8.51 -0.40 -3.69
CA GLN A 108 9.91 -0.10 -3.43
C GLN A 108 10.71 0.04 -4.72
N GLU A 109 10.51 -0.85 -5.69
CA GLU A 109 11.14 -0.77 -7.01
C GLU A 109 10.74 0.52 -7.75
N ASN A 110 9.46 0.87 -7.74
CA ASN A 110 8.99 2.12 -8.33
C ASN A 110 9.60 3.34 -7.65
N ASP A 111 9.69 3.35 -6.31
CA ASP A 111 10.32 4.44 -5.56
C ASP A 111 11.81 4.57 -5.89
N GLN A 112 12.54 3.45 -5.97
CA GLN A 112 13.93 3.44 -6.39
C GLN A 112 14.08 3.96 -7.83
N ARG A 113 13.20 3.52 -8.73
CA ARG A 113 13.20 3.97 -10.13
C ARG A 113 12.95 5.49 -10.20
N LEU A 114 11.97 6.00 -9.46
CA LEU A 114 11.68 7.44 -9.38
C LEU A 114 12.87 8.23 -8.82
N ARG A 115 13.53 7.75 -7.76
CA ARG A 115 14.74 8.39 -7.23
C ARG A 115 15.87 8.41 -8.25
N SER A 116 16.10 7.31 -8.97
CA SER A 116 17.11 7.24 -10.02
C SER A 116 16.82 8.19 -11.17
N MET A 117 15.55 8.34 -11.57
CA MET A 117 15.14 9.30 -12.60
C MET A 117 15.36 10.74 -12.14
N LYS A 118 15.00 11.07 -10.90
CA LYS A 118 15.26 12.40 -10.33
C LYS A 118 16.75 12.72 -10.30
N MET A 119 17.57 11.80 -9.79
CA MET A 119 19.03 11.99 -9.73
C MET A 119 19.64 12.20 -11.13
N LYS A 120 19.19 11.45 -12.14
CA LYS A 120 19.61 11.66 -13.54
C LYS A 120 19.19 13.02 -14.08
N ALA A 121 17.97 13.46 -13.77
CA ALA A 121 17.50 14.78 -14.16
C ALA A 121 18.31 15.90 -13.49
N ASP A 122 18.62 15.76 -12.20
CA ASP A 122 19.44 16.71 -11.45
C ASP A 122 20.88 16.75 -12.00
N GLN A 123 21.48 15.59 -12.30
CA GLN A 123 22.79 15.51 -12.93
C GLN A 123 22.80 16.23 -14.29
N GLN A 124 21.79 15.98 -15.13
CA GLN A 124 21.68 16.64 -16.43
C GLN A 124 21.57 18.17 -16.28
N LEU A 125 20.79 18.62 -15.29
CA LEU A 125 20.64 20.03 -14.99
C LEU A 125 21.95 20.68 -14.52
N GLU A 126 22.75 19.99 -13.71
CA GLU A 126 24.07 20.47 -13.30
C GLU A 126 25.08 20.47 -14.46
N GLU A 127 25.07 19.45 -15.32
CA GLU A 127 25.89 19.43 -16.54
C GLU A 127 25.55 20.61 -17.46
N ASP A 128 24.26 20.92 -17.61
CA ASP A 128 23.80 22.03 -18.44
C ASP A 128 24.14 23.39 -17.81
N LYS A 129 24.09 23.51 -16.48
CA LYS A 129 24.61 24.70 -15.76
C LYS A 129 26.11 24.88 -15.99
N GLN A 130 26.90 23.81 -15.92
CA GLN A 130 28.33 23.88 -16.15
C GLN A 130 28.63 24.39 -17.57
N LYS A 131 27.95 23.83 -18.58
CA LYS A 131 28.05 24.32 -19.97
C LYS A 131 27.65 25.78 -20.10
N LEU A 132 26.60 26.22 -19.40
CA LEU A 132 26.15 27.61 -19.43
C LEU A 132 27.22 28.54 -18.84
N ILE A 133 27.83 28.17 -17.71
CA ILE A 133 28.92 28.94 -17.09
C ILE A 133 30.12 29.02 -18.04
N ASP A 134 30.52 27.91 -18.67
CA ASP A 134 31.62 27.90 -19.63
C ASP A 134 31.34 28.83 -20.83
N LEU A 135 30.10 28.85 -21.32
CA LEU A 135 29.68 29.77 -22.37
C LEU A 135 29.70 31.22 -21.89
N GLN A 136 29.24 31.49 -20.66
CA GLN A 136 29.27 32.83 -20.08
C GLN A 136 30.71 33.34 -19.90
N VAL A 137 31.62 32.52 -19.39
CA VAL A 137 33.04 32.87 -19.25
C VAL A 137 33.65 33.16 -20.61
N LYS A 138 33.41 32.30 -21.62
CA LYS A 138 33.90 32.54 -22.99
C LYS A 138 33.35 33.84 -23.58
N ASN A 139 32.09 34.16 -23.34
CA ASN A 139 31.48 35.40 -23.80
C ASN A 139 32.09 36.61 -23.08
N GLN A 140 32.25 36.56 -21.75
CA GLN A 140 32.86 37.61 -20.96
C GLN A 140 34.32 37.87 -21.36
N MET A 141 35.10 36.82 -21.63
CA MET A 141 36.46 36.93 -22.15
C MET A 141 36.47 37.64 -23.50
N LYS A 142 35.65 37.20 -24.46
CA LYS A 142 35.53 37.87 -25.77
C LYS A 142 35.14 39.34 -25.66
N GLU A 143 34.22 39.66 -24.76
CA GLU A 143 33.86 41.05 -24.49
C GLU A 143 35.01 41.84 -23.85
N ALA A 144 35.77 41.23 -22.93
CA ALA A 144 36.93 41.85 -22.31
C ALA A 144 38.05 42.09 -23.34
N ASP A 145 38.34 41.11 -24.19
CA ASP A 145 39.31 41.22 -25.29
C ASP A 145 38.90 42.33 -26.26
N ALA A 146 37.61 42.42 -26.60
CA ALA A 146 37.09 43.49 -27.44
C ALA A 146 37.22 44.87 -26.76
N ARG A 147 36.94 44.97 -25.46
CA ARG A 147 37.12 46.19 -24.67
C ARG A 147 38.60 46.58 -24.57
N GLU A 148 39.49 45.63 -24.35
CA GLU A 148 40.94 45.84 -24.35
C GLU A 148 41.41 46.35 -25.71
N TYR A 149 40.99 45.71 -26.80
CA TYR A 149 41.34 46.15 -28.15
C TYR A 149 40.89 47.60 -28.41
N ILE A 150 39.64 47.94 -28.06
CA ILE A 150 39.11 49.30 -28.20
C ILE A 150 39.90 50.28 -27.32
N LEU A 151 40.16 49.94 -26.06
CA LEU A 151 40.88 50.79 -25.13
C LEU A 151 42.32 51.03 -25.60
N ASN A 152 43.05 49.98 -25.97
CA ASN A 152 44.40 50.07 -26.51
C ASN A 152 44.42 50.85 -27.83
N ALA A 153 43.48 50.65 -28.75
CA ALA A 153 43.38 51.42 -29.98
C ALA A 153 43.18 52.92 -29.70
N ASN A 154 42.36 53.25 -28.70
CA ASN A 154 42.12 54.64 -28.27
C ASN A 154 43.30 55.25 -27.51
N LEU A 155 44.02 54.47 -26.69
CA LEU A 155 45.15 54.94 -25.89
C LEU A 155 46.47 54.97 -26.67
N LYS A 156 46.61 54.17 -27.73
CA LYS A 156 47.84 54.06 -28.53
C LYS A 156 48.34 55.41 -29.07
N PRO A 157 47.51 56.34 -29.59
CA PRO A 157 47.95 57.67 -29.99
C PRO A 157 48.47 58.54 -28.83
N TYR A 158 48.11 58.22 -27.59
CA TYR A 158 48.53 58.94 -26.39
C TYR A 158 49.77 58.33 -25.73
N ALA A 159 50.16 57.11 -26.09
CA ALA A 159 51.29 56.40 -25.47
C ALA A 159 52.64 57.09 -25.72
N ASP A 160 52.79 57.73 -26.89
CA ASP A 160 54.00 58.43 -27.29
C ASP A 160 53.99 59.93 -26.90
N LEU A 161 52.91 60.42 -26.28
CA LEU A 161 52.81 61.82 -25.86
C LEU A 161 53.54 62.03 -24.53
N ASP A 162 54.30 63.13 -24.45
CA ASP A 162 54.94 63.54 -23.21
C ASP A 162 53.87 63.86 -22.14
N TRP A 163 54.17 63.54 -20.88
CA TRP A 163 53.24 63.73 -19.76
C TRP A 163 52.76 65.19 -19.68
N ARG A 164 53.63 66.15 -20.04
CA ARG A 164 53.31 67.59 -20.14
C ARG A 164 52.15 67.86 -21.11
N THR A 165 52.12 67.16 -22.25
CA THR A 165 51.10 67.32 -23.29
C THR A 165 49.80 66.63 -22.88
N LEU A 166 49.87 65.45 -22.25
CA LEU A 166 48.70 64.74 -21.72
C LEU A 166 47.94 65.56 -20.67
N ILE A 167 48.70 66.23 -19.81
CA ILE A 167 48.18 67.16 -18.81
C ILE A 167 47.52 68.38 -19.44
N ALA A 168 48.10 68.93 -20.50
CA ALA A 168 47.54 70.09 -21.21
C ALA A 168 46.22 69.76 -21.94
N ILE A 169 46.01 68.50 -22.33
CA ILE A 169 44.79 68.01 -22.99
C ILE A 169 43.66 67.77 -21.98
N ASN A 170 43.97 67.51 -20.70
CA ASN A 170 42.97 67.31 -19.67
C ASN A 170 42.27 68.65 -19.31
N GLY A 171 41.12 68.91 -19.96
CA GLY A 171 40.35 70.16 -19.85
C GLY A 171 39.70 70.44 -18.49
N ASN A 172 39.81 69.54 -17.52
CA ASN A 172 39.54 69.86 -16.13
C ASN A 172 40.78 70.55 -15.55
N GLY A 173 40.79 71.89 -15.61
CA GLY A 173 41.92 72.73 -15.20
C GLY A 173 42.62 72.23 -13.93
N MET A 174 43.95 72.19 -13.99
CA MET A 174 44.77 71.68 -12.88
C MET A 174 44.57 72.54 -11.63
N LYS A 175 44.54 71.91 -10.45
CA LYS A 175 44.46 72.66 -9.20
C LYS A 175 45.83 73.24 -8.87
N ALA A 176 45.87 74.29 -8.04
CA ALA A 176 47.12 74.90 -7.59
C ALA A 176 48.09 73.87 -6.97
N GLY A 177 47.55 72.89 -6.22
CA GLY A 177 48.33 71.78 -5.67
C GLY A 177 48.97 70.87 -6.74
N ASP A 178 48.28 70.63 -7.86
CA ASP A 178 48.79 69.82 -8.96
C ASP A 178 49.94 70.54 -9.69
N HIS A 179 49.84 71.86 -9.86
CA HIS A 179 50.92 72.70 -10.41
C HIS A 179 52.16 72.70 -9.52
N ILE A 180 51.96 72.81 -8.20
CA ILE A 180 53.07 72.75 -7.22
C ILE A 180 53.74 71.38 -7.28
N ALA A 181 52.97 70.28 -7.27
CA ALA A 181 53.52 68.93 -7.37
C ALA A 181 54.36 68.73 -8.64
N MET A 182 53.95 69.32 -9.76
CA MET A 182 54.72 69.30 -11.02
C MET A 182 56.02 70.08 -10.92
N ALA A 183 55.99 71.30 -10.37
CA ALA A 183 57.19 72.10 -10.16
C ALA A 183 58.19 71.37 -9.25
N PHE A 184 57.73 70.71 -8.19
CA PHE A 184 58.57 69.90 -7.32
C PHE A 184 59.18 68.69 -8.04
N ARG A 185 58.43 68.03 -8.91
CA ARG A 185 58.95 66.91 -9.70
C ARG A 185 60.01 67.36 -10.69
N GLU A 186 59.80 68.49 -11.38
CA GLU A 186 60.80 69.08 -12.29
C GLU A 186 62.07 69.52 -11.56
N LEU A 187 61.92 70.08 -10.35
CA LEU A 187 63.04 70.40 -9.47
C LEU A 187 63.79 69.14 -9.05
N ALA A 188 63.08 68.04 -8.76
CA ALA A 188 63.69 66.77 -8.40
C ALA A 188 64.38 66.09 -9.59
N GLU A 189 63.79 66.12 -10.79
CA GLU A 189 64.40 65.59 -12.03
C GLU A 189 65.66 66.36 -12.44
N ASN A 190 65.77 67.64 -12.07
CA ASN A 190 66.97 68.46 -12.28
C ASN A 190 67.79 68.69 -10.99
N ALA A 191 67.58 67.88 -9.95
CA ALA A 191 68.23 68.07 -8.65
C ALA A 191 69.77 68.04 -8.75
N ASP A 192 70.33 67.27 -9.69
CA ASP A 192 71.77 67.22 -9.95
C ASP A 192 72.38 68.57 -10.37
N LYS A 193 71.55 69.49 -10.88
CA LYS A 193 71.95 70.86 -11.26
C LYS A 193 71.67 71.90 -10.16
N ILE A 194 70.98 71.49 -9.10
CA ILE A 194 70.54 72.36 -8.00
C ILE A 194 71.38 72.01 -6.77
N GLY A 195 72.40 72.84 -6.48
CA GLY A 195 73.38 72.53 -5.44
C GLY A 195 72.80 72.35 -4.02
N ASN A 196 72.01 73.30 -3.53
CA ASN A 196 71.32 73.19 -2.24
C ASN A 196 69.99 73.97 -2.31
N LEU A 197 68.87 73.28 -2.07
CA LEU A 197 67.54 73.89 -2.00
C LEU A 197 67.05 73.86 -0.54
N ASN A 198 66.97 75.04 0.08
CA ASN A 198 66.44 75.17 1.44
C ASN A 198 64.96 75.54 1.37
N ILE A 199 64.10 74.62 1.80
CA ILE A 199 62.65 74.86 1.87
C ILE A 199 62.28 75.07 3.33
N THR A 200 61.67 76.23 3.64
CA THR A 200 61.24 76.54 4.99
C THR A 200 60.01 75.71 5.39
N PRO A 201 59.92 75.24 6.65
CA PRO A 201 58.77 74.47 7.14
C PRO A 201 57.42 75.19 6.96
N ASP A 202 57.41 76.52 7.12
CA ASP A 202 56.21 77.35 6.96
C ASP A 202 55.69 77.36 5.50
N LEU A 203 56.61 77.39 4.52
CA LEU A 203 56.26 77.35 3.10
C LEU A 203 55.70 75.96 2.72
N LEU A 204 56.29 74.88 3.24
CA LEU A 204 55.72 73.53 3.07
C LEU A 204 54.33 73.41 3.68
N GLN A 205 54.11 74.03 4.84
CA GLN A 205 52.82 73.98 5.52
C GLN A 205 51.73 74.72 4.75
N GLN A 206 52.06 75.85 4.12
CA GLN A 206 51.15 76.58 3.21
C GLN A 206 50.85 75.84 1.91
N LEU A 207 51.77 75.02 1.40
CA LEU A 207 51.58 74.27 0.15
C LEU A 207 50.81 72.95 0.35
N VAL A 208 50.93 72.32 1.53
CA VAL A 208 50.23 71.06 1.87
C VAL A 208 48.81 71.30 2.40
N THR A 209 48.51 72.50 2.90
CA THR A 209 47.14 72.85 3.31
C THR A 209 46.26 73.11 2.09
N VAL A 210 45.62 72.05 1.61
CA VAL A 210 44.53 72.13 0.63
C VAL A 210 43.38 72.93 1.27
N LYS A 211 43.24 74.20 0.90
CA LYS A 211 41.95 74.89 1.07
C LYS A 211 40.97 74.21 0.12
N ASN A 212 39.96 73.55 0.68
CA ASN A 212 38.81 73.01 -0.05
C ASN A 212 38.17 74.08 -0.94
#